data_AF-A0A1A6H3N3-F1
#
_entry.id   AF-A0A1A6H3N3-F1
#
_cell.length_a   1.000
_cell.length_b   1.000
_cell.length_c   1.000
_cell.angle_alpha   90.00
_cell.angle_beta   90.00
_cell.angle_gamma   90.00
#
_symmetry.space_group_name_H-M   'P 1'
#
loop_
_entity.id
_entity.type
_entity.pdbx_description
1 polymer ?
#
loop_
_entity_poly.entity_id
_entity_poly.type
_entity_poly.pdbx_seq_one_letter_code
_entity_poly.pdbx_strand_id
1 'polypeptide(L)'
;MTVEADLTEKQKHQLKHRELFLSRQYESLPATHIRGKCSVALLNETESVLSYLDKEDAFFYSLVYDPSVKTLLADKGEIRVGPKYQADIPDLLPEGMEDVHANGCNSIYELECCLVEETGAVGTFARALDCSSSVRQPSLHMSAAAASRDITLFHAMDTLYRHSYDLSSAISVLVPLGGPVLCRDEMEEWSASEASLFEEALEKYGKDFNDIRQDFVSGKP
;
A
#
# COMPACT_ATOMS: atom_id res chain seq x y z
N MET A 1 3.67 -25.57 -27.46
CA MET A 1 3.59 -26.97 -27.95
C MET A 1 4.17 -27.85 -26.86
N THR A 2 3.33 -28.29 -25.94
CA THR A 2 3.71 -29.23 -24.88
C THR A 2 3.99 -30.58 -25.52
N VAL A 3 5.20 -31.09 -25.32
CA VAL A 3 5.58 -32.45 -25.71
C VAL A 3 4.75 -33.39 -24.84
N GLU A 4 3.60 -33.85 -25.37
CA GLU A 4 2.93 -35.03 -24.83
C GLU A 4 3.93 -36.17 -24.97
N ALA A 5 4.64 -36.50 -23.90
CA ALA A 5 5.36 -37.75 -23.83
C ALA A 5 4.33 -38.87 -24.07
N ASP A 6 4.54 -39.69 -25.09
CA ASP A 6 3.69 -40.84 -25.41
C ASP A 6 3.66 -41.83 -24.24
N LEU A 7 2.80 -41.56 -23.25
CA LEU A 7 2.56 -42.40 -22.10
C LEU A 7 1.74 -43.61 -22.55
N THR A 8 2.18 -44.81 -22.18
CA THR A 8 1.36 -46.02 -22.39
C THR A 8 0.05 -45.92 -21.62
N GLU A 9 -1.02 -46.56 -22.12
CA GLU A 9 -2.33 -46.58 -21.45
C GLU A 9 -2.25 -47.06 -19.99
N LYS A 10 -1.37 -48.03 -19.72
CA LYS A 10 -1.09 -48.51 -18.35
C LYS A 10 -0.51 -47.40 -17.47
N GLN A 11 0.45 -46.62 -17.96
CA GLN A 11 1.05 -45.51 -17.21
C GLN A 11 0.05 -44.39 -16.98
N LYS A 12 -0.76 -44.02 -17.99
CA LYS A 12 -1.84 -43.04 -17.83
C LYS A 12 -2.83 -43.46 -16.75
N HIS A 13 -3.23 -44.73 -16.76
CA HIS A 13 -4.12 -45.26 -15.72
C HIS A 13 -3.48 -45.19 -14.33
N GLN A 14 -2.21 -45.58 -14.20
CA GLN A 14 -1.49 -45.51 -12.92
C GLN A 14 -1.33 -44.07 -12.41
N LEU A 15 -1.10 -43.11 -13.29
CA LEU A 15 -0.96 -41.69 -12.94
C LEU A 15 -2.26 -41.10 -12.40
N LYS A 16 -3.43 -41.51 -12.91
CA LYS A 16 -4.73 -41.10 -12.36
C LYS A 16 -4.91 -41.49 -10.89
N HIS A 17 -4.29 -42.59 -10.45
CA HIS A 17 -4.31 -43.00 -9.04
C HIS A 17 -3.32 -42.23 -8.16
N ARG A 18 -2.45 -41.41 -8.76
CA ARG A 18 -1.47 -40.57 -8.05
C ARG A 18 -1.87 -39.10 -7.98
N GLU A 19 -2.93 -38.71 -8.67
CA GLU A 19 -3.48 -37.36 -8.63
C GLU A 19 -4.43 -37.20 -7.43
N LEU A 20 -4.20 -36.17 -6.63
CA LEU A 20 -5.04 -35.75 -5.51
C LEU A 20 -5.53 -34.32 -5.73
N PHE A 21 -6.63 -33.95 -5.07
CA PHE A 21 -7.09 -32.57 -5.03
C PHE A 21 -6.85 -31.97 -3.65
N LEU A 22 -6.24 -30.78 -3.63
CA LEU A 22 -6.09 -30.01 -2.40
C LEU A 22 -7.44 -29.37 -2.05
N SER A 23 -8.06 -29.79 -0.95
CA SER A 23 -9.28 -29.20 -0.44
C SER A 23 -8.96 -28.23 0.72
N ARG A 24 -9.74 -27.15 0.85
CA ARG A 24 -9.69 -26.25 2.03
C ARG A 24 -10.47 -26.80 3.23
N GLN A 25 -10.80 -28.09 3.22
CA GLN A 25 -11.46 -28.78 4.33
C GLN A 25 -10.45 -29.13 5.42
N TYR A 26 -10.80 -28.80 6.66
CA TYR A 26 -9.98 -29.10 7.84
C TYR A 26 -10.69 -30.12 8.71
N GLU A 27 -9.97 -31.17 9.09
CA GLU A 27 -10.44 -32.22 10.00
C GLU A 27 -9.41 -32.45 11.10
N SER A 28 -9.87 -32.76 12.31
CA SER A 28 -9.01 -33.08 13.45
C SER A 28 -9.16 -34.56 13.80
N LEU A 29 -8.07 -35.32 13.68
CA LEU A 29 -8.04 -36.76 13.95
C LEU A 29 -6.86 -37.11 14.88
N PRO A 30 -7.00 -38.11 15.76
CA PRO A 30 -5.89 -38.60 16.58
C PRO A 30 -4.74 -39.16 15.73
N ALA A 31 -3.50 -38.97 16.20
CA ALA A 31 -2.29 -39.43 15.51
C ALA A 31 -2.25 -40.96 15.23
N THR A 32 -3.04 -41.75 15.96
CA THR A 32 -3.20 -43.20 15.76
C THR A 32 -3.77 -43.57 14.38
N HIS A 33 -4.39 -42.63 13.67
CA HIS A 33 -4.90 -42.86 12.31
C HIS A 33 -3.81 -42.85 11.24
N ILE A 34 -2.61 -42.34 11.55
CA ILE A 34 -1.51 -42.22 10.59
C ILE A 34 -0.85 -43.59 10.41
N ARG A 35 -0.89 -44.13 9.19
CA ARG A 35 -0.30 -45.44 8.84
C ARG A 35 1.07 -45.35 8.17
N GLY A 36 1.45 -44.18 7.67
CA GLY A 36 2.66 -43.97 6.90
C GLY A 36 2.81 -42.52 6.48
N LYS A 37 3.98 -42.18 5.95
CA LYS A 37 4.30 -40.85 5.42
C LYS A 37 4.29 -40.93 3.89
N CYS A 38 3.62 -39.99 3.24
CA CYS A 38 3.66 -39.83 1.79
C CYS A 38 4.22 -38.46 1.40
N SER A 39 4.58 -38.30 0.13
CA SER A 39 5.00 -37.04 -0.48
C SER A 39 3.95 -36.58 -1.48
N VAL A 40 3.43 -35.38 -1.28
CA VAL A 40 2.47 -34.73 -2.18
C VAL A 40 3.09 -33.41 -2.62
N ALA A 41 3.23 -33.21 -3.93
CA ALA A 41 3.82 -31.99 -4.51
C ALA A 41 2.88 -31.35 -5.55
N LEU A 42 3.02 -30.04 -5.76
CA LEU A 42 2.35 -29.35 -6.86
C LEU A 42 2.98 -29.78 -8.18
N LEU A 43 2.15 -30.17 -9.16
CA LEU A 43 2.65 -30.55 -10.48
C LEU A 43 3.28 -29.35 -11.20
N ASN A 44 4.60 -29.37 -11.32
CA ASN A 44 5.36 -28.37 -12.07
C ASN A 44 5.42 -28.75 -13.57
N GLU A 45 5.24 -27.78 -14.47
CA GLU A 45 5.22 -28.02 -15.92
C GLU A 45 6.58 -28.47 -16.47
N THR A 46 7.67 -28.24 -15.73
CA THR A 46 9.01 -28.66 -16.11
C THR A 46 9.38 -30.05 -15.58
N GLU A 47 8.57 -30.64 -14.71
CA GLU A 47 8.84 -31.95 -14.12
C GLU A 47 8.21 -33.08 -14.95
N SER A 48 8.94 -34.19 -15.09
CA SER A 48 8.41 -35.37 -15.77
C SER A 48 7.39 -36.07 -14.87
N VAL A 49 6.17 -36.20 -15.37
CA VAL A 49 5.07 -36.90 -14.69
C VAL A 49 5.42 -38.36 -14.35
N LEU A 50 6.35 -38.97 -15.10
CA LEU A 50 6.82 -40.33 -14.84
C LEU A 50 7.57 -40.47 -13.51
N SER A 51 8.19 -39.41 -12.99
CA SER A 51 8.92 -39.44 -11.73
C SER A 51 8.04 -39.81 -10.52
N TYR A 52 6.72 -39.58 -10.62
CA TYR A 52 5.76 -39.98 -9.59
C TYR A 52 5.51 -41.50 -9.60
N LEU A 53 5.71 -42.19 -10.73
CA LEU A 53 5.55 -43.64 -10.81
C LEU A 53 6.76 -44.40 -10.25
N ASP A 54 7.93 -43.77 -10.18
CA ASP A 54 9.16 -44.39 -9.69
C ASP A 54 9.13 -44.69 -8.18
N LYS A 55 8.26 -43.99 -7.43
CA LYS A 55 8.07 -44.17 -5.98
C LYS A 55 6.62 -44.54 -5.69
N GLU A 56 6.39 -45.42 -4.73
CA GLU A 56 5.02 -45.79 -4.31
C GLU A 56 4.32 -44.68 -3.50
N ASP A 57 5.09 -43.94 -2.70
CA ASP A 57 4.60 -42.91 -1.79
C ASP A 57 4.55 -41.49 -2.39
N ALA A 58 4.63 -41.36 -3.72
CA ALA A 58 4.66 -40.08 -4.41
C ALA A 58 3.32 -39.77 -5.11
N PHE A 59 2.75 -38.63 -4.77
CA PHE A 59 1.48 -38.12 -5.28
C PHE A 59 1.67 -36.67 -5.75
N PHE A 60 0.75 -36.19 -6.58
CA PHE A 60 0.75 -34.80 -7.03
C PHE A 60 -0.66 -34.21 -7.02
N TYR A 61 -0.74 -32.88 -7.01
CA TYR A 61 -1.97 -32.15 -7.26
C TYR A 61 -1.73 -31.04 -8.29
N SER A 62 -2.75 -30.76 -9.09
CA SER A 62 -2.75 -29.71 -10.11
C SER A 62 -3.87 -28.69 -9.90
N LEU A 63 -4.90 -29.08 -9.15
CA LEU A 63 -6.14 -28.33 -8.92
C LEU A 63 -6.46 -28.29 -7.42
N VAL A 64 -7.11 -27.21 -7.02
CA VAL A 64 -7.69 -27.00 -5.69
C VAL A 64 -9.20 -27.28 -5.79
N TYR A 65 -9.71 -28.15 -4.93
CA TYR A 65 -11.14 -28.47 -4.87
C TYR A 65 -11.83 -27.62 -3.80
N ASP A 66 -12.88 -26.92 -4.19
CA ASP A 66 -13.77 -26.22 -3.27
C ASP A 66 -14.97 -27.13 -2.92
N PRO A 67 -15.05 -27.68 -1.69
CA PRO A 67 -16.13 -28.59 -1.29
C PRO A 67 -17.49 -27.89 -1.13
N SER A 68 -17.51 -26.58 -0.90
CA SER A 68 -18.75 -25.82 -0.67
C SER A 68 -19.52 -25.63 -1.97
N VAL A 69 -18.82 -25.28 -3.05
CA VAL A 69 -19.40 -25.07 -4.39
C VAL A 69 -19.18 -26.25 -5.35
N LYS A 70 -18.43 -27.28 -4.95
CA LYS A 70 -18.11 -28.48 -5.75
C LYS A 70 -17.42 -28.12 -7.08
N THR A 71 -16.47 -27.19 -7.03
CA THR A 71 -15.72 -26.74 -8.20
C THR A 71 -14.23 -27.05 -8.08
N LEU A 72 -13.55 -27.16 -9.22
CA LEU A 72 -12.10 -27.29 -9.30
C LEU A 72 -11.51 -25.96 -9.78
N LEU A 73 -10.58 -25.41 -9.01
CA LEU A 73 -9.86 -24.19 -9.31
C LEU A 73 -8.42 -24.55 -9.65
N ALA A 74 -7.91 -24.04 -10.76
CA ALA A 74 -6.48 -24.05 -10.99
C ALA A 74 -5.85 -22.97 -10.11
N ASP A 75 -4.86 -23.34 -9.28
CA ASP A 75 -4.09 -22.40 -8.43
C ASP A 75 -3.11 -21.54 -9.25
N LYS A 76 -3.22 -21.58 -10.58
CA LYS A 76 -2.35 -20.84 -11.48
C LYS A 76 -3.01 -19.52 -11.84
N GLY A 77 -2.51 -18.44 -11.27
CA GLY A 77 -2.67 -17.11 -11.86
C GLY A 77 -2.13 -17.14 -13.29
N GLU A 78 -2.93 -16.70 -14.26
CA GLU A 78 -2.55 -16.70 -15.67
C GLU A 78 -1.92 -15.35 -16.03
N ILE A 79 -0.69 -15.38 -16.54
CA ILE A 79 -0.07 -14.20 -17.15
C ILE A 79 -0.76 -13.95 -18.48
N ARG A 80 -1.37 -12.77 -18.61
CA ARG A 80 -2.03 -12.38 -19.85
C ARG A 80 -1.08 -11.59 -20.73
N VAL A 81 -0.87 -12.08 -21.96
CA VAL A 81 -0.02 -11.43 -22.97
C VAL A 81 -0.90 -10.80 -24.04
N GLY A 82 -0.58 -9.59 -24.45
CA GLY A 82 -1.25 -8.87 -25.53
C GLY A 82 -1.25 -7.35 -25.33
N PRO A 83 -1.61 -6.59 -26.38
CA PRO A 83 -1.53 -5.12 -26.38
C PRO A 83 -2.44 -4.45 -25.34
N LYS A 84 -3.46 -5.16 -24.84
CA LYS A 84 -4.34 -4.71 -23.75
C LYS A 84 -3.76 -4.92 -22.34
N TYR A 85 -2.62 -5.59 -22.23
CA TYR A 85 -1.98 -5.95 -20.97
C TYR A 85 -0.53 -5.50 -20.88
N GLN A 86 0.15 -5.37 -22.02
CA GLN A 86 1.54 -4.92 -22.10
C GLN A 86 1.58 -3.40 -22.21
N ALA A 87 2.57 -2.78 -21.56
CA ALA A 87 2.89 -1.38 -21.77
C ALA A 87 3.63 -1.20 -23.10
N ASP A 88 3.43 -0.07 -23.76
CA ASP A 88 4.25 0.34 -24.90
C ASP A 88 5.64 0.71 -24.38
N ILE A 89 6.67 0.11 -24.97
CA ILE A 89 8.07 0.34 -24.59
C ILE A 89 8.53 1.64 -25.27
N PRO A 90 8.93 2.68 -24.51
CA PRO A 90 9.48 3.90 -25.10
C PRO A 90 10.78 3.62 -25.86
N ASP A 91 10.96 4.31 -26.99
CA ASP A 91 12.18 4.21 -27.77
C ASP A 91 13.39 4.76 -27.01
N LEU A 92 14.57 4.20 -27.28
CA LEU A 92 15.82 4.66 -26.72
C LEU A 92 16.11 6.09 -27.19
N LEU A 93 16.42 6.99 -26.26
CA LEU A 93 16.84 8.35 -26.58
C LEU A 93 18.17 8.32 -27.38
N PRO A 94 18.32 9.16 -28.42
CA PRO A 94 19.58 9.32 -29.12
C PRO A 94 20.70 9.80 -28.19
N GLU A 95 21.92 9.35 -28.45
CA GLU A 95 23.11 9.84 -27.73
C GLU A 95 23.18 11.38 -27.82
N GLY A 96 23.11 12.05 -26.67
CA GLY A 96 23.19 13.50 -26.55
C GLY A 96 21.85 14.24 -26.34
N MET A 97 20.70 13.55 -26.33
CA MET A 97 19.48 14.12 -25.76
C MET A 97 19.48 13.93 -24.24
N GLU A 98 19.47 15.03 -23.49
CA GLU A 98 19.28 14.98 -22.03
C GLU A 98 17.85 14.54 -21.72
N ASP A 99 17.70 13.60 -20.79
CA ASP A 99 16.42 13.27 -20.22
C ASP A 99 15.91 14.51 -19.46
N VAL A 100 14.80 15.07 -19.94
CA VAL A 100 14.18 16.30 -19.40
C VAL A 100 13.85 16.14 -17.90
N HIS A 101 13.78 14.90 -17.39
CA HIS A 101 13.45 14.59 -16.00
C HIS A 101 14.66 14.47 -15.05
N ALA A 102 15.89 14.51 -15.55
CA ALA A 102 17.08 14.18 -14.75
C ALA A 102 17.76 15.38 -14.07
N ASN A 103 17.40 16.62 -14.42
CA ASN A 103 18.09 17.81 -13.95
C ASN A 103 17.37 18.45 -12.74
N GLY A 104 17.80 18.13 -11.52
CA GLY A 104 17.39 18.94 -10.35
C GLY A 104 17.85 18.51 -8.96
N CYS A 105 18.12 17.23 -8.68
CA CYS A 105 18.06 16.76 -7.28
C CYS A 105 19.14 17.27 -6.30
N ASN A 106 20.32 17.70 -6.76
CA ASN A 106 21.47 17.85 -5.84
C ASN A 106 21.72 19.26 -5.29
N SER A 107 21.13 20.34 -5.79
CA SER A 107 21.24 21.67 -5.15
C SER A 107 19.98 22.07 -4.39
N ILE A 108 18.91 21.30 -4.60
CA ILE A 108 17.59 21.58 -4.05
C ILE A 108 17.53 21.15 -2.56
N TYR A 109 18.16 20.04 -2.18
CA TYR A 109 18.04 19.47 -0.82
C TYR A 109 18.49 20.42 0.30
N GLU A 110 19.54 21.23 0.09
CA GLU A 110 20.09 22.09 1.14
C GLU A 110 19.17 23.30 1.40
N LEU A 111 18.57 23.81 0.32
CA LEU A 111 17.60 24.89 0.36
C LEU A 111 16.27 24.43 0.96
N GLU A 112 15.86 23.19 0.68
CA GLU A 112 14.71 22.54 1.29
C GLU A 112 14.85 22.43 2.81
N CYS A 113 16.03 22.00 3.32
CA CYS A 113 16.27 21.91 4.75
C CYS A 113 16.13 23.27 5.46
N CYS A 114 16.74 24.33 4.91
CA CYS A 114 16.66 25.66 5.52
C CYS A 114 15.22 26.20 5.58
N LEU A 115 14.45 26.08 4.49
CA LEU A 115 13.07 26.60 4.50
C LEU A 115 12.14 25.77 5.40
N VAL A 116 12.38 24.46 5.53
CA VAL A 116 11.63 23.60 6.47
C VAL A 116 11.83 24.04 7.93
N GLU A 117 13.05 24.40 8.33
CA GLU A 117 13.31 24.89 9.69
C GLU A 117 12.62 26.23 9.96
N GLU A 118 12.72 27.18 9.02
CA GLU A 118 12.09 28.50 9.13
C GLU A 118 10.56 28.41 9.12
N THR A 119 9.96 27.58 8.27
CA THR A 119 8.51 27.34 8.27
C THR A 119 8.02 26.68 9.55
N GLY A 120 8.77 25.73 10.11
CA GLY A 120 8.47 25.12 11.41
C GLY A 120 8.49 26.14 12.55
N ALA A 121 9.48 27.05 12.55
CA ALA A 121 9.57 28.14 13.52
C ALA A 121 8.40 29.13 13.40
N VAL A 122 8.10 29.56 12.17
CA VAL A 122 6.95 30.44 11.85
C VAL A 122 5.64 29.77 12.25
N GLY A 123 5.45 28.49 11.94
CA GLY A 123 4.24 27.73 12.29
C GLY A 123 4.07 27.54 13.80
N THR A 124 5.17 27.38 14.54
CA THR A 124 5.16 27.31 16.01
C THR A 124 4.77 28.66 16.61
N PHE A 125 5.34 29.75 16.08
CA PHE A 125 5.03 31.11 16.51
C PHE A 125 3.59 31.51 16.18
N ALA A 126 3.10 31.17 14.98
CA ALA A 126 1.72 31.42 14.56
C ALA A 126 0.70 30.80 15.53
N ARG A 127 0.93 29.55 15.96
CA ARG A 127 0.09 28.86 16.96
C ARG A 127 0.15 29.51 18.34
N ALA A 128 1.26 30.15 18.70
CA ALA A 128 1.37 30.90 19.96
C ALA A 128 0.57 32.22 19.93
N LEU A 129 0.38 32.80 18.74
CA LEU A 129 -0.43 34.00 18.52
C LEU A 129 -1.91 33.69 18.29
N ASP A 130 -2.24 32.47 17.88
CA ASP A 130 -3.61 32.08 17.59
C ASP A 130 -4.42 31.84 18.89
N CYS A 131 -5.16 32.88 19.30
CA CYS A 131 -6.08 32.80 20.44
C CYS A 131 -7.47 32.21 20.08
N SER A 132 -7.71 31.81 18.82
CA SER A 132 -9.00 31.28 18.38
C SER A 132 -9.29 29.85 18.88
N SER A 133 -8.25 29.08 19.24
CA SER A 133 -8.41 27.78 19.87
C SER A 133 -8.78 27.95 21.35
N SER A 134 -10.09 27.98 21.64
CA SER A 134 -10.62 28.10 23.01
C SER A 134 -10.31 26.89 23.91
N VAL A 135 -9.55 25.90 23.43
CA VAL A 135 -9.15 24.70 24.16
C VAL A 135 -7.63 24.67 24.24
N ARG A 136 -7.09 25.10 25.39
CA ARG A 136 -5.67 25.07 25.78
C ARG A 136 -4.74 25.75 24.77
N GLN A 137 -4.05 26.83 25.17
CA GLN A 137 -2.79 27.17 24.50
C GLN A 137 -1.93 25.89 24.43
N PRO A 138 -1.62 25.38 23.23
CA PRO A 138 -0.82 24.18 23.14
C PRO A 138 0.52 24.50 23.78
N SER A 139 0.98 23.61 24.68
CA SER A 139 2.31 23.76 25.27
C SER A 139 3.35 23.82 24.16
N LEU A 140 4.48 24.48 24.39
CA LEU A 140 5.54 24.68 23.38
C LEU A 140 5.85 23.42 22.55
N HIS A 141 6.02 22.26 23.21
CA HIS A 141 6.33 21.01 22.52
C HIS A 141 5.19 20.51 21.61
N MET A 142 3.93 20.74 21.98
CA MET A 142 2.76 20.40 21.17
C MET A 142 2.64 21.31 19.95
N SER A 143 2.85 22.62 20.13
CA SER A 143 2.85 23.57 19.01
C SER A 143 3.99 23.30 18.03
N ALA A 144 5.18 22.97 18.54
CA ALA A 144 6.31 22.56 17.71
C ALA A 144 6.01 21.26 16.97
N ALA A 145 5.46 20.24 17.65
CA ALA A 145 5.09 18.98 17.01
C ALA A 145 4.02 19.17 15.92
N ALA A 146 3.02 20.02 16.14
CA ALA A 146 2.00 20.35 15.16
C ALA A 146 2.58 21.10 13.95
N ALA A 147 3.48 22.07 14.19
CA ALA A 147 4.19 22.78 13.13
C ALA A 147 5.11 21.86 12.31
N SER A 148 5.65 20.78 12.90
CA SER A 148 6.50 19.79 12.23
C SER A 148 5.73 18.71 11.44
N ARG A 149 4.40 18.81 11.32
CA ARG A 149 3.59 17.86 10.53
C ARG A 149 3.77 18.09 9.03
N ASP A 150 3.50 17.04 8.26
CA ASP A 150 3.70 17.02 6.81
C ASP A 150 2.98 18.14 6.06
N ILE A 151 1.83 18.62 6.55
CA ILE A 151 1.11 19.74 5.92
C ILE A 151 1.96 21.01 5.86
N THR A 152 2.71 21.32 6.92
CA THR A 152 3.63 22.46 6.97
C THR A 152 4.84 22.21 6.08
N LEU A 153 5.36 20.97 6.07
CA LEU A 153 6.48 20.58 5.21
C LEU A 153 6.11 20.72 3.72
N PHE A 154 4.96 20.19 3.30
CA PHE A 154 4.47 20.35 1.94
C PHE A 154 4.26 21.81 1.57
N HIS A 155 3.73 22.62 2.48
CA HIS A 155 3.60 24.05 2.26
C HIS A 155 4.96 24.75 2.08
N ALA A 156 5.96 24.38 2.87
CA ALA A 156 7.33 24.88 2.73
C ALA A 156 7.88 24.56 1.33
N MET A 157 7.77 23.30 0.92
CA MET A 157 8.27 22.81 -0.36
C MET A 157 7.58 23.48 -1.56
N ASP A 158 6.26 23.59 -1.52
CA ASP A 158 5.47 24.29 -2.54
C ASP A 158 5.81 25.80 -2.58
N THR A 159 6.03 26.42 -1.42
CA THR A 159 6.48 27.82 -1.35
C THR A 159 7.85 27.99 -2.00
N LEU A 160 8.81 27.12 -1.70
CA LEU A 160 10.14 27.18 -2.29
C LEU A 160 10.09 27.04 -3.82
N TYR A 161 9.31 26.07 -4.29
CA TYR A 161 9.12 25.82 -5.72
C TYR A 161 8.47 27.02 -6.44
N ARG A 162 7.39 27.58 -5.88
CA ARG A 162 6.69 28.75 -6.46
C ARG A 162 7.56 29.99 -6.54
N HIS A 163 8.52 30.11 -5.63
CA HIS A 163 9.49 31.19 -5.60
C HIS A 163 10.79 30.85 -6.34
N SER A 164 10.77 29.85 -7.23
CA SER A 164 11.92 29.47 -8.06
C SER A 164 13.18 29.20 -7.25
N TYR A 165 13.03 28.64 -6.05
CA TYR A 165 14.12 28.38 -5.11
C TYR A 165 14.89 29.66 -4.68
N ASP A 166 14.24 30.84 -4.69
CA ASP A 166 14.75 32.03 -4.01
C ASP A 166 14.31 32.04 -2.54
N LEU A 167 15.24 31.73 -1.65
CA LEU A 167 14.99 31.65 -0.21
C LEU A 167 14.48 32.96 0.38
N SER A 168 15.02 34.12 -0.06
CA SER A 168 14.62 35.42 0.50
C SER A 168 13.18 35.75 0.13
N SER A 169 12.80 35.50 -1.13
CA SER A 169 11.42 35.68 -1.56
C SER A 169 10.49 34.68 -0.88
N ALA A 170 10.88 33.42 -0.73
CA ALA A 170 10.07 32.39 -0.08
C ALA A 170 9.77 32.72 1.39
N ILE A 171 10.80 33.08 2.18
CA ILE A 171 10.64 33.45 3.60
C ILE A 171 9.71 34.67 3.76
N SER A 172 9.79 35.65 2.86
CA SER A 172 8.95 36.86 2.94
C SER A 172 7.44 36.58 2.89
N VAL A 173 7.03 35.47 2.25
CA VAL A 173 5.63 35.06 2.12
C VAL A 173 5.15 34.23 3.31
N LEU A 174 6.06 33.67 4.12
CA LEU A 174 5.72 32.97 5.36
C LEU A 174 5.27 33.92 6.47
N VAL A 175 5.70 35.18 6.41
CA VAL A 175 5.33 36.23 7.38
C VAL A 175 4.83 37.48 6.65
N PRO A 176 3.66 37.42 6.01
CA PRO A 176 3.06 38.59 5.37
C PRO A 176 2.69 39.66 6.40
N LEU A 177 2.39 40.88 5.93
CA LEU A 177 2.02 42.02 6.77
C LEU A 177 0.83 41.76 7.73
N GLY A 178 0.02 40.72 7.47
CA GLY A 178 -1.11 40.30 8.30
C GLY A 178 -0.78 39.31 9.42
N GLY A 179 0.46 38.84 9.53
CA GLY A 179 0.88 37.84 10.52
C GLY A 179 1.41 36.54 9.88
N PRO A 180 2.03 35.66 10.67
CA PRO A 180 2.66 34.43 10.18
C PRO A 180 1.64 33.44 9.60
N VAL A 181 2.04 32.69 8.57
CA VAL A 181 1.22 31.64 7.96
C VAL A 181 1.02 30.48 8.94
N LEU A 182 -0.22 29.99 9.02
CA LEU A 182 -0.61 28.87 9.88
C LEU A 182 -1.22 27.76 9.03
N CYS A 183 -0.50 26.65 8.87
CA CYS A 183 -0.98 25.44 8.20
C CYS A 183 -1.49 24.44 9.24
N ARG A 184 -2.74 24.01 9.12
CA ARG A 184 -3.33 22.93 9.94
C ARG A 184 -3.86 21.85 9.01
N ASP A 185 -3.78 20.61 9.45
CA ASP A 185 -4.53 19.52 8.82
C ASP A 185 -5.78 19.22 9.63
N GLU A 186 -6.62 18.31 9.11
CA GLU A 186 -7.88 17.94 9.76
C GLU A 186 -7.68 17.47 11.20
N MET A 187 -6.56 16.81 11.52
CA MET A 187 -6.30 16.34 12.88
C MET A 187 -6.17 17.51 13.88
N GLU A 188 -5.63 18.65 13.46
CA GLU A 188 -5.49 19.84 14.30
C GLU A 188 -6.66 20.82 14.16
N GLU A 189 -7.32 20.86 13.00
CA GLU A 189 -8.43 21.77 12.72
C GLU A 189 -9.72 21.36 13.42
N TRP A 190 -9.88 20.07 13.73
CA TRP A 190 -11.06 19.57 14.42
C TRP A 190 -11.17 20.11 15.85
N SER A 191 -12.37 20.58 16.19
CA SER A 191 -12.70 20.96 17.56
C SER A 191 -12.74 19.73 18.48
N ALA A 192 -12.56 19.97 19.79
CA ALA A 192 -12.66 18.91 20.78
C ALA A 192 -14.03 18.17 20.73
N SER A 193 -15.11 18.90 20.43
CA SER A 193 -16.44 18.31 20.26
C SER A 193 -16.56 17.43 19.02
N GLU A 194 -15.98 17.85 17.89
CA GLU A 194 -16.00 17.04 16.66
C GLU A 194 -15.15 15.77 16.82
N ALA A 195 -13.99 15.88 17.48
CA ALA A 195 -13.16 14.72 17.81
C ALA A 195 -13.92 13.70 18.68
N SER A 196 -14.61 14.17 19.74
CA SER A 196 -15.42 13.29 20.58
C SER A 196 -16.60 12.66 19.83
N LEU A 197 -17.29 13.42 18.96
CA LEU A 197 -18.38 12.89 18.14
C LEU A 197 -17.89 11.79 17.21
N PHE A 198 -16.71 11.93 16.64
CA PHE A 198 -16.12 10.92 15.75
C PHE A 198 -15.68 9.66 16.49
N GLU A 199 -15.13 9.78 17.71
CA GLU A 199 -14.81 8.62 18.55
C GLU A 199 -16.09 7.81 18.84
N GLU A 200 -17.19 8.46 19.22
CA GLU A 200 -18.48 7.81 19.44
C GLU A 200 -19.02 7.14 18.17
N ALA A 201 -18.94 7.85 17.04
CA ALA A 201 -19.38 7.33 15.75
C ALA A 201 -18.59 6.10 15.31
N LEU A 202 -17.27 6.09 15.56
CA LEU A 202 -16.37 4.99 15.23
C LEU A 202 -16.65 3.75 16.10
N GLU A 203 -17.02 3.94 17.37
CA GLU A 203 -17.49 2.84 18.23
C GLU A 203 -18.84 2.28 17.76
N LYS A 204 -19.74 3.13 17.27
CA LYS A 204 -21.09 2.74 16.85
C LYS A 204 -21.14 2.09 15.46
N TYR A 205 -20.44 2.67 14.49
CA TYR A 205 -20.52 2.29 13.07
C TYR A 205 -19.23 1.62 12.54
N GLY A 206 -18.18 1.52 13.36
CA GLY A 206 -16.91 0.95 12.93
C GLY A 206 -16.20 1.87 11.93
N LYS A 207 -15.86 1.35 10.75
CA LYS A 207 -15.12 2.08 9.70
C LYS A 207 -16.00 2.48 8.51
N ASP A 208 -17.31 2.59 8.72
CA ASP A 208 -18.20 3.13 7.70
C ASP A 208 -18.20 4.67 7.75
N PHE A 209 -17.24 5.28 7.05
CA PHE A 209 -17.07 6.72 7.06
C PHE A 209 -18.21 7.50 6.40
N ASN A 210 -19.01 6.86 5.53
CA ASN A 210 -20.16 7.52 4.92
C ASN A 210 -21.26 7.76 5.96
N ASP A 211 -21.60 6.73 6.74
CA ASP A 211 -22.61 6.80 7.79
C ASP A 211 -22.14 7.68 8.97
N ILE A 212 -20.85 7.58 9.34
CA ILE A 212 -20.24 8.46 10.36
C ILE A 212 -20.35 9.93 9.93
N ARG A 213 -20.03 10.25 8.67
CA ARG A 213 -20.13 11.62 8.16
C ARG A 213 -21.58 12.10 8.16
N GLN A 214 -22.51 11.29 7.66
CA GLN A 214 -23.90 11.68 7.55
C GLN A 214 -24.56 11.97 8.91
N ASP A 215 -24.29 11.13 9.91
CA ASP A 215 -25.02 11.16 11.18
C ASP A 215 -24.31 11.97 12.28
N PHE A 216 -22.97 12.06 12.27
CA PHE A 216 -22.19 12.65 13.36
C PHE A 216 -21.41 13.91 12.96
N VAL A 217 -20.86 13.97 11.75
CA VAL A 217 -20.01 15.08 11.29
C VAL A 217 -20.41 15.60 9.90
N SER A 218 -21.70 15.88 9.72
CA SER A 218 -22.29 16.22 8.40
C SER A 218 -21.80 17.52 7.77
N GLY A 219 -21.15 18.38 8.54
CA GLY A 219 -20.47 19.59 8.06
C GLY A 219 -19.05 19.36 7.55
N LYS A 220 -18.47 18.17 7.74
CA LYS A 220 -17.15 17.80 7.21
C LYS A 220 -17.30 17.18 5.81
N PRO A 221 -16.37 17.45 4.89
CA PRO A 221 -16.46 17.01 3.49
C PRO A 221 -16.50 15.49 3.30
#